data_AF-A0A653C1N7-F1
#
_entry.id   AF-A0A653C1N7-F1
#
_cell.length_a   1.000
_cell.length_b   1.000
_cell.length_c   1.000
_cell.angle_alpha   90.00
_cell.angle_beta   90.00
_cell.angle_gamma   90.00
#
_symmetry.space_group_name_H-M   'P 1'
#
loop_
_entity.id
_entity.type
_entity.pdbx_description
1 polymer ?
#
loop_
_entity_poly.entity_id
_entity_poly.type
_entity_poly.pdbx_seq_one_letter_code
_entity_poly.pdbx_strand_id
1 'polypeptide(L)' 'MYEKSAREAFVSKTGRIIVVCGTIESAGNKWLGFSPPGVMLNLNRRPIALLEIKCLY' A
#
# COMPACT_ATOMS: atom_id res chain seq x y z
N MET A 1 5.74 11.19 10.68
CA MET A 1 4.31 11.20 11.06
C MET A 1 3.39 11.70 9.92
N TYR A 2 3.77 11.57 8.65
CA TYR A 2 2.98 12.08 7.50
C TYR A 2 2.47 11.00 6.54
N GLU A 3 2.96 9.77 6.66
CA GLU A 3 2.62 8.69 5.73
C GLU A 3 1.11 8.41 5.71
N LYS A 4 0.48 8.38 6.90
CA LYS A 4 -0.97 8.21 7.02
C LYS A 4 -1.73 9.33 6.30
N SER A 5 -1.36 10.59 6.56
CA SER A 5 -2.00 11.75 5.92
C SER A 5 -1.79 11.76 4.40
N ALA A 6 -0.60 11.38 3.93
CA ALA A 6 -0.31 11.26 2.50
C ALA A 6 -1.16 10.17 1.83
N ARG A 7 -1.34 9.02 2.51
CA ARG A 7 -2.22 7.94 2.04
C ARG A 7 -3.68 8.39 1.98
N GLU A 8 -4.18 9.05 3.02
CA GLU A 8 -5.55 9.58 3.07
C GLU A 8 -5.78 10.62 1.96
N ALA A 9 -4.82 11.52 1.74
CA ALA A 9 -4.87 12.49 0.64
C ALA A 9 -4.88 11.81 -0.73
N PHE A 10 -4.09 10.76 -0.94
CA PHE A 10 -4.09 9.97 -2.17
C PHE A 10 -5.45 9.30 -2.41
N VAL A 11 -6.02 8.66 -1.39
CA VAL A 11 -7.36 8.02 -1.48
C VAL A 11 -8.42 9.06 -1.83
N SER A 12 -8.44 10.19 -1.11
CA SER A 12 -9.39 11.28 -1.33
C SER A 12 -9.32 11.86 -2.76
N LYS A 13 -8.12 12.05 -3.31
CA LYS A 13 -7.94 12.62 -4.65
C LYS A 13 -8.20 11.64 -5.80
N THR A 14 -8.02 10.34 -5.59
CA THR A 14 -8.04 9.35 -6.68
C THR A 14 -9.24 8.41 -6.64
N GLY A 15 -9.97 8.36 -5.52
CA GLY A 15 -11.06 7.40 -5.30
C GLY A 15 -10.59 5.95 -5.28
N ARG A 16 -9.27 5.69 -5.20
CA ARG A 16 -8.71 4.34 -5.19
C ARG A 16 -8.92 3.68 -3.84
N ILE A 17 -9.22 2.38 -3.88
CA ILE A 17 -9.32 1.55 -2.68
C ILE A 17 -7.90 1.13 -2.29
N ILE A 18 -7.42 1.66 -1.16
CA ILE A 18 -6.13 1.28 -0.58
C ILE A 18 -6.36 0.55 0.73
N VAL A 19 -5.73 -0.61 0.88
CA VAL A 19 -5.71 -1.37 2.15
C VAL A 19 -4.30 -1.36 2.73
N VAL A 20 -4.22 -1.27 4.05
CA VAL A 20 -2.96 -1.42 4.80
C VAL A 20 -2.87 -2.88 5.24
N CYS A 21 -1.70 -3.47 5.07
CA CYS A 21 -1.38 -4.81 5.54
C CYS A 21 -0.08 -4.77 6.35
N GLY A 22 0.12 -5.79 7.18
CA GLY A 22 1.42 -6.02 7.82
C GLY A 22 2.44 -6.59 6.83
N THR A 23 3.45 -7.27 7.37
CA THR A 23 4.48 -7.93 6.56
C THR A 23 3.88 -9.00 5.65
N ILE A 24 4.22 -8.94 4.36
CA ILE A 24 3.95 -9.96 3.36
C ILE A 24 5.24 -10.72 3.10
N GLU A 25 5.21 -12.04 3.27
CA GLU A 25 6.31 -12.93 2.93
C GLU A 25 6.21 -13.39 1.47
N SER A 26 7.37 -13.53 0.81
CA SER A 26 7.41 -14.17 -0.50
C SER A 26 7.08 -15.66 -0.40
N ALA A 27 6.16 -16.12 -1.25
CA ALA A 27 5.82 -17.54 -1.33
C ALA A 27 6.98 -18.39 -1.87
N GLY A 28 7.85 -17.82 -2.72
CA GLY A 28 8.97 -18.52 -3.36
C GLY A 28 10.27 -18.46 -2.57
N ASN A 29 10.43 -17.50 -1.66
CA ASN A 29 11.59 -17.41 -0.78
C ASN A 29 11.19 -16.83 0.59
N LYS A 30 11.15 -17.68 1.61
CA LYS A 30 10.74 -17.30 2.97
C LYS A 30 11.67 -16.31 3.68
N TRP A 31 12.86 -16.06 3.14
CA TRP A 31 13.77 -15.03 3.66
C TRP A 31 13.46 -13.63 3.13
N LEU A 32 12.57 -13.50 2.15
CA LEU A 32 12.16 -12.22 1.58
C LEU A 32 10.77 -11.83 2.06
N GLY A 33 10.65 -10.60 2.53
CA GLY A 33 9.37 -10.01 2.91
C GLY A 33 9.37 -8.50 2.75
N PHE A 34 8.19 -7.90 2.71
CA PHE A 34 8.00 -6.45 2.60
C PHE A 34 6.73 -6.02 3.33
N SER A 35 6.68 -4.76 3.76
CA SER A 35 5.53 -4.18 4.46
C SER A 35 5.13 -2.88 3.75
N PRO A 36 4.29 -2.95 2.69
CA PRO A 36 4.00 -1.79 1.87
C PRO A 36 3.12 -0.78 2.65
N PRO A 37 3.32 0.53 2.47
CA PRO A 37 2.42 1.56 3.01
C PRO A 37 0.95 1.37 2.59
N GLY A 38 0.71 0.74 1.44
CA GLY A 38 -0.62 0.27 1.08
C GLY A 38 -0.63 -0.61 -0.16
N VAL A 39 -1.72 -1.32 -0.37
CA VAL A 39 -2.00 -2.12 -1.56
C VAL A 39 -3.25 -1.57 -2.23
N MET A 40 -3.15 -1.25 -3.51
CA MET A 40 -4.28 -0.79 -4.31
C MET A 40 -5.10 -1.98 -4.80
N LEU A 41 -6.40 -1.91 -4.56
CA LEU A 41 -7.37 -2.89 -5.03
C LEU A 41 -8.18 -2.37 -6.21
N ASN A 42 -8.57 -3.26 -7.11
CA ASN A 42 -9.63 -2.98 -8.08
C ASN A 42 -11.03 -3.17 -7.45
N LEU A 43 -12.08 -2.94 -8.25
CA LEU A 43 -13.47 -3.08 -7.80
C LEU A 43 -13.82 -4.50 -7.32
N ASN A 44 -13.12 -5.52 -7.81
CA ASN A 44 -13.28 -6.92 -7.41
C ASN A 44 -12.41 -7.29 -6.18
N ARG A 45 -11.87 -6.30 -5.47
CA ARG A 45 -10.96 -6.47 -4.32
C ARG A 45 -9.69 -7.26 -4.61
N ARG A 46 -9.23 -7.28 -5.86
CA ARG A 46 -7.94 -7.90 -6.24
C ARG A 46 -6.82 -6.86 -6.21
N PRO A 47 -5.63 -7.20 -5.70
CA PRO A 47 -4.48 -6.31 -5.70
C PRO A 47 -4.01 -6.04 -7.13
N ILE A 48 -3.78 -4.77 -7.46
CA ILE A 48 -3.35 -4.34 -8.80
C ILE A 48 -2.07 -3.51 -8.79
N ALA A 49 -1.72 -2.89 -7.65
CA ALA A 49 -0.49 -2.12 -7.50
C ALA A 49 -0.12 -1.98 -6.01
N LEU A 50 1.16 -1.71 -5.75
CA LEU A 50 1.64 -1.29 -4.43
C LEU A 50 1.67 0.24 -4.35
N LEU A 51 1.34 0.78 -3.19
CA LEU A 51 1.49 2.20 -2.87
C LEU A 51 2.74 2.37 -2.02
N GLU A 52 3.73 3.06 -2.56
CA GLU A 52 4.93 3.49 -1.85
C GLU A 52 4.82 4.99 -1.56
N ILE A 53 5.08 5.39 -0.31
CA ILE A 53 4.93 6.79 0.13
C ILE A 53 6.29 7.30 0.58
N LYS A 54 6.72 8.42 -0.01
CA LYS A 54 7.89 9.18 0.43
C LYS A 54 7.45 10.55 0.89
N CYS A 55 7.68 10.86 2.17
CA CYS A 55 7.47 12.20 2.72
C CYS A 55 8.81 12.92 2.70
N LEU A 56 9.01 13.76 1.68
CA LEU A 56 10.22 14.60 1.59
C LEU A 56 10.17 15.64 2.72
N TYR A 57 11.30 15.86 3.38
CA TYR A 57 11.48 16.97 4.30
C TYR A 57 11.59 18.28 3.52
#